data_AF-A0A212SXY4-F1
#
_entry.id   AF-A0A212SXY4-F1
#
_cell.length_a   1.000
_cell.length_b   1.000
_cell.length_c   1.000
_cell.angle_alpha   90.00
_cell.angle_beta   90.00
_cell.angle_gamma   90.00
#
_symmetry.space_group_name_H-M   'P 1'
#
loop_
_entity.id
_entity.type
_entity.pdbx_description
1 polymer ?
#
loop_
_entity_poly.entity_id
_entity_poly.type
_entity_poly.pdbx_seq_one_letter_code
_entity_poly.pdbx_strand_id
1 'polypeptide(L)'
;MSVTLGLLAVVLGLAQAGEHGWGSPTALLSLAAGVLLLLVFYAVERGAEAPLVPLGVLGRRTVAWGNIAGLIAFLTETSLVFLMTLYLQKVLGFSPLAAGLSFGVLGIGTVVGGTVAPRAIGRIGTRSTLVLGGTVQTVATAALVGLGDDRSWMWLLLTGTFVGGVGNILVIVGFMVTATTGLPDREQGLATGLATMTQQIVITMGTPVMSAVATAALTGAGAAGIAVNAAIVLAGTRAAALFLRGAAPASR
;
A
#
# COMPACT_ATOMS: atom_id res chain seq x y z
N MET A 1 20.11 10.49 10.26
CA MET A 1 19.15 11.63 10.28
C MET A 1 18.65 12.02 8.90
N SER A 2 19.47 11.92 7.85
CA SER A 2 19.10 12.24 6.46
C SER A 2 17.89 11.46 5.94
N VAL A 3 17.77 10.16 6.27
CA VAL A 3 16.58 9.37 5.90
C VAL A 3 15.32 9.88 6.59
N THR A 4 15.36 10.13 7.91
CA THR A 4 14.22 10.62 8.68
C THR A 4 13.76 11.99 8.20
N LEU A 5 14.70 12.91 7.96
CA LEU A 5 14.41 14.25 7.44
C LEU A 5 13.89 14.19 6.00
N GLY A 6 14.43 13.29 5.17
CA GLY A 6 13.97 13.11 3.80
C GLY A 6 12.53 12.62 3.73
N LEU A 7 12.19 11.61 4.54
CA LEU A 7 10.84 11.08 4.63
C LEU A 7 9.84 12.10 5.17
N LEU A 8 10.22 12.84 6.20
CA LEU A 8 9.42 13.94 6.73
C LEU A 8 9.14 15.00 5.67
N ALA A 9 10.17 15.40 4.90
CA ALA A 9 10.03 16.39 3.84
C ALA A 9 9.14 15.90 2.69
N VAL A 10 9.24 14.62 2.29
CA VAL A 10 8.33 14.04 1.29
C VAL A 10 6.88 14.04 1.80
N VAL A 11 6.64 13.57 3.03
CA VAL A 11 5.31 13.56 3.64
C VAL A 11 4.72 14.97 3.71
N LEU A 12 5.50 15.95 4.18
CA LEU A 12 5.08 17.34 4.25
C LEU A 12 4.75 17.89 2.86
N GLY A 13 5.58 17.63 1.86
CA GLY A 13 5.33 18.08 0.49
C GLY A 13 4.04 17.50 -0.10
N LEU A 14 3.77 16.22 0.18
CA LEU A 14 2.54 15.55 -0.24
C LEU A 14 1.29 16.09 0.46
N ALA A 15 1.35 16.32 1.77
CA ALA A 15 0.26 16.95 2.51
C ALA A 15 -0.04 18.35 1.97
N GLN A 16 1.01 19.15 1.76
CA GLN A 16 0.89 20.49 1.19
C GLN A 16 0.34 20.48 -0.25
N ALA A 17 0.71 19.48 -1.06
CA ALA A 17 0.15 19.31 -2.40
C ALA A 17 -1.35 19.00 -2.36
N GLY A 18 -1.81 18.24 -1.36
CA GLY A 18 -3.22 17.92 -1.16
C GLY A 18 -4.04 19.11 -0.67
N GLU A 19 -3.50 19.91 0.24
CA GLU A 19 -4.19 21.07 0.83
C GLU A 19 -4.15 22.31 -0.06
N HIS A 20 -3.00 22.60 -0.67
CA HIS A 20 -2.73 23.84 -1.40
C HIS A 20 -2.55 23.63 -2.91
N GLY A 21 -2.69 22.40 -3.39
CA GLY A 21 -2.54 22.02 -4.78
C GLY A 21 -1.10 21.67 -5.18
N TRP A 22 -0.98 20.83 -6.22
CA TRP A 22 0.31 20.29 -6.71
C TRP A 22 1.25 21.34 -7.28
N GLY A 23 0.72 22.46 -7.75
CA GLY A 23 1.52 23.59 -8.23
C GLY A 23 2.08 24.47 -7.11
N SER A 24 1.76 24.19 -5.84
CA SER A 24 2.22 25.00 -4.71
C SER A 24 3.76 24.95 -4.61
N PRO A 25 4.44 26.11 -4.58
CA PRO A 25 5.89 26.16 -4.41
C PRO A 25 6.36 25.46 -3.13
N THR A 26 5.59 25.54 -2.04
CA THR A 26 5.93 24.88 -0.77
C THR A 26 5.84 23.36 -0.88
N ALA A 27 4.83 22.83 -1.59
CA ALA A 27 4.70 21.40 -1.85
C ALA A 27 5.86 20.86 -2.69
N LEU A 28 6.18 21.55 -3.79
CA LEU A 28 7.27 21.18 -4.70
C LEU A 28 8.64 21.25 -4.03
N LEU A 29 8.91 22.30 -3.23
CA LEU A 29 10.17 22.46 -2.51
C LEU A 29 10.35 21.36 -1.45
N SER A 30 9.31 21.05 -0.68
CA SER A 30 9.36 19.98 0.32
C SER A 30 9.55 18.60 -0.33
N LEU A 31 8.86 18.32 -1.45
CA LEU A 31 9.07 17.11 -2.23
C LEU A 31 10.50 16.99 -2.76
N ALA A 32 11.00 18.04 -3.40
CA ALA A 32 12.35 18.08 -3.96
C ALA A 32 13.41 17.89 -2.86
N ALA A 33 13.27 18.58 -1.72
CA ALA A 33 14.16 18.42 -0.57
C ALA A 33 14.13 16.99 -0.02
N GLY A 34 12.94 16.38 0.06
CA GLY A 34 12.77 15.00 0.50
C GLY A 34 13.46 13.99 -0.42
N VAL A 35 13.24 14.09 -1.73
CA VAL A 35 13.94 13.26 -2.73
C VAL A 35 15.45 13.44 -2.64
N LEU A 36 15.93 14.68 -2.53
CA LEU A 36 17.36 14.97 -2.44
C LEU A 36 17.98 14.33 -1.20
N LEU A 37 17.34 14.44 -0.04
CA LEU A 37 17.80 13.85 1.22
C LEU A 37 17.82 12.31 1.18
N LEU A 38 16.86 11.70 0.49
CA LEU A 38 16.83 10.24 0.27
C LEU A 38 17.96 9.79 -0.67
N LEU A 39 18.24 10.56 -1.73
CA LEU A 39 19.37 10.30 -2.63
C LEU A 39 20.71 10.47 -1.91
N VAL A 40 20.85 11.49 -1.06
CA VAL A 40 22.03 11.68 -0.20
C VAL A 40 22.20 10.51 0.76
N PHE A 41 21.12 10.08 1.42
CA PHE A 41 21.16 8.90 2.28
C PHE A 41 21.63 7.65 1.52
N TYR A 42 21.08 7.41 0.33
CA TYR A 42 21.48 6.30 -0.52
C TYR A 42 22.96 6.37 -0.94
N ALA A 43 23.45 7.55 -1.32
CA ALA A 43 24.85 7.75 -1.72
C ALA A 43 25.82 7.54 -0.54
N VAL A 44 25.48 8.03 0.65
CA VAL A 44 26.26 7.85 1.87
C VAL A 44 26.30 6.37 2.25
N GLU A 45 25.17 5.67 2.22
CA GLU A 45 25.14 4.26 2.59
C GLU A 45 25.81 3.34 1.58
N ARG A 46 25.86 3.74 0.30
CA ARG A 46 26.58 2.95 -0.70
C ARG A 46 28.10 2.95 -0.48
N GLY A 47 28.63 3.93 0.26
CA GLY A 47 30.06 4.08 0.55
C GLY A 47 30.46 3.71 1.98
N ALA A 48 29.52 3.32 2.84
CA ALA A 48 29.81 3.00 4.24
C ALA A 48 30.40 1.58 4.40
N GLU A 49 31.41 1.43 5.26
CA GLU A 49 32.04 0.14 5.55
C GLU A 49 31.12 -0.83 6.32
N ALA A 50 30.15 -0.30 7.08
CA ALA A 50 29.13 -1.05 7.81
C ALA A 50 27.75 -0.39 7.64
N PRO A 51 27.08 -0.57 6.49
CA PRO A 51 25.87 0.16 6.17
C PRO A 51 24.70 -0.26 7.07
N LEU A 52 23.92 0.72 7.57
CA LEU A 52 22.74 0.45 8.41
C LEU A 52 21.65 -0.31 7.64
N VAL A 53 21.60 -0.09 6.33
CA VAL A 53 20.76 -0.83 5.40
C VAL A 53 21.67 -1.66 4.52
N PRO A 54 21.69 -3.00 4.65
CA PRO A 54 22.43 -3.85 3.73
C PRO A 54 21.76 -3.78 2.35
N LEU A 55 22.17 -2.81 1.54
CA LEU A 55 21.60 -2.51 0.20
C LEU A 55 21.63 -3.74 -0.73
N GLY A 56 22.53 -4.70 -0.49
CA GLY A 56 22.57 -5.99 -1.19
C GLY A 56 21.32 -6.86 -0.99
N VAL A 57 20.61 -6.71 0.15
CA VAL A 57 19.34 -7.40 0.42
C VAL A 57 18.20 -6.76 -0.36
N LEU A 58 18.16 -5.42 -0.43
CA LEU A 58 17.19 -4.67 -1.24
C LEU A 58 17.40 -4.88 -2.75
N GLY A 59 18.62 -5.15 -3.18
CA GLY A 59 18.96 -5.50 -4.56
C GLY A 59 18.48 -6.88 -5.00
N ARG A 60 18.08 -7.77 -4.07
CA ARG A 60 17.53 -9.08 -4.44
C ARG A 60 16.17 -8.89 -5.10
N ARG A 61 16.07 -9.35 -6.34
CA ARG A 61 14.89 -9.19 -7.21
C ARG A 61 13.59 -9.65 -6.53
N THR A 62 13.60 -10.75 -5.79
CA THR A 62 12.43 -11.23 -5.03
C THR A 62 12.02 -10.30 -3.89
N VAL A 63 12.99 -9.76 -3.15
CA VAL A 63 12.77 -8.79 -2.07
C VAL A 63 12.25 -7.46 -2.62
N ALA A 64 12.85 -6.94 -3.70
CA ALA A 64 12.40 -5.70 -4.35
C ALA A 64 10.95 -5.78 -4.85
N TRP A 65 10.59 -6.86 -5.57
CA TRP A 65 9.23 -7.02 -6.11
C TRP A 65 8.19 -7.40 -5.06
N GLY A 66 8.57 -8.19 -4.07
CA GLY A 66 7.75 -8.41 -2.87
C GLY A 66 7.46 -7.07 -2.20
N ASN A 67 8.49 -6.23 -2.03
CA ASN A 67 8.35 -4.91 -1.43
C ASN A 67 7.36 -4.02 -2.18
N ILE A 68 7.49 -3.92 -3.50
CA ILE A 68 6.58 -3.14 -4.35
C ILE A 68 5.13 -3.61 -4.20
N ALA A 69 4.87 -4.91 -4.14
CA ALA A 69 3.52 -5.45 -3.98
C ALA A 69 2.89 -5.04 -2.64
N GLY A 70 3.66 -5.12 -1.54
CA GLY A 70 3.20 -4.67 -0.23
C GLY A 70 2.97 -3.16 -0.20
N LEU A 71 3.89 -2.37 -0.74
CA LEU A 71 3.75 -0.92 -0.89
C LEU A 71 2.44 -0.55 -1.58
N ILE A 72 2.15 -1.19 -2.72
CA ILE A 72 0.92 -0.93 -3.48
C ILE A 72 -0.30 -1.29 -2.65
N ALA A 73 -0.30 -2.43 -1.94
CA ALA A 73 -1.43 -2.82 -1.10
C ALA A 73 -1.72 -1.82 0.03
N PHE A 74 -0.70 -1.28 0.70
CA PHE A 74 -0.87 -0.22 1.71
C PHE A 74 -1.42 1.06 1.09
N LEU A 75 -0.81 1.49 -0.01
CA LEU A 75 -1.20 2.71 -0.73
C LEU A 75 -2.67 2.67 -1.13
N THR A 76 -3.10 1.57 -1.75
CA THR A 76 -4.44 1.44 -2.34
C THR A 76 -5.53 1.31 -1.27
N GLU A 77 -5.24 0.60 -0.17
CA GLU A 77 -6.20 0.39 0.91
C GLU A 77 -6.45 1.67 1.71
N THR A 78 -5.41 2.41 2.10
CA THR A 78 -5.56 3.70 2.79
C THR A 78 -6.38 4.70 1.96
N SER A 79 -6.15 4.69 0.65
CA SER A 79 -6.89 5.52 -0.31
C SER A 79 -8.36 5.12 -0.42
N LEU A 80 -8.63 3.81 -0.42
CA LEU A 80 -9.98 3.29 -0.45
C LEU A 80 -10.75 3.69 0.81
N VAL A 81 -10.14 3.58 1.99
CA VAL A 81 -10.74 4.01 3.26
C VAL A 81 -11.09 5.50 3.22
N PHE A 82 -10.21 6.35 2.69
CA PHE A 82 -10.49 7.77 2.53
C PHE A 82 -11.69 8.02 1.59
N LEU A 83 -11.69 7.44 0.40
CA LEU A 83 -12.79 7.57 -0.57
C LEU A 83 -14.12 7.06 0.00
N MET A 84 -14.11 5.92 0.69
CA MET A 84 -15.30 5.35 1.33
C MET A 84 -15.78 6.22 2.50
N THR A 85 -14.88 6.88 3.21
CA THR A 85 -15.24 7.86 4.25
C THR A 85 -15.98 9.05 3.65
N LEU A 86 -15.47 9.59 2.53
CA LEU A 86 -16.13 10.68 1.80
C LEU A 86 -17.49 10.24 1.26
N TYR A 87 -17.59 9.04 0.68
CA TYR A 87 -18.86 8.49 0.21
C TYR A 87 -19.88 8.37 1.35
N LEU A 88 -19.51 7.74 2.47
CA LEU A 88 -20.41 7.58 3.62
C LEU A 88 -20.87 8.92 4.18
N GLN A 89 -19.97 9.90 4.33
CA GLN A 89 -20.30 11.17 4.99
C GLN A 89 -20.91 12.21 4.05
N LYS A 90 -20.39 12.36 2.83
CA LYS A 90 -20.81 13.41 1.88
C LYS A 90 -21.93 12.98 0.95
N VAL A 91 -22.01 11.69 0.60
CA VAL A 91 -23.08 11.16 -0.28
C VAL A 91 -24.22 10.59 0.57
N LEU A 92 -23.92 9.66 1.48
CA LEU A 92 -24.96 8.98 2.28
C LEU A 92 -25.37 9.73 3.56
N GLY A 93 -24.66 10.82 3.90
CA GLY A 93 -24.96 11.67 5.04
C GLY A 93 -24.71 11.02 6.41
N PHE A 94 -23.80 10.04 6.50
CA PHE A 94 -23.49 9.36 7.76
C PHE A 94 -22.69 10.29 8.69
N SER A 95 -22.90 10.13 10.00
CA SER A 95 -22.04 10.77 10.99
C SER A 95 -20.63 10.16 10.94
N PRO A 96 -19.58 10.89 11.38
CA PRO A 96 -18.22 10.34 11.46
C PRO A 96 -18.15 9.05 12.28
N LEU A 97 -18.92 8.95 13.37
CA LEU A 97 -18.99 7.74 14.20
C LEU A 97 -19.59 6.55 13.43
N ALA A 98 -20.69 6.77 12.70
CA ALA A 98 -21.33 5.71 11.91
C ALA A 98 -20.43 5.27 10.74
N ALA A 99 -19.73 6.20 10.10
CA ALA A 99 -18.73 5.89 9.08
C ALA A 99 -17.58 5.05 9.66
N GLY A 100 -17.03 5.44 10.81
CA GLY A 100 -16.00 4.68 11.52
C GLY A 100 -16.43 3.26 11.89
N LEU A 101 -17.64 3.09 12.42
CA LEU A 101 -18.19 1.77 12.77
C LEU A 101 -18.35 0.87 11.53
N SER A 102 -18.66 1.44 10.37
CA SER A 102 -18.77 0.68 9.11
C SER A 102 -17.43 0.06 8.71
N PHE A 103 -16.30 0.73 8.97
CA PHE A 103 -14.96 0.16 8.78
C PHE A 103 -14.59 -0.92 9.81
N GLY A 104 -15.40 -1.14 10.85
CA GLY A 104 -15.27 -2.32 11.69
C GLY A 104 -15.30 -3.61 10.87
N VAL A 105 -16.11 -3.66 9.82
CA VAL A 105 -16.20 -4.81 8.90
C VAL A 105 -14.91 -5.03 8.11
N LEU A 106 -14.26 -3.96 7.66
CA LEU A 106 -12.90 -4.04 7.09
C LEU A 106 -11.93 -4.66 8.10
N GLY A 107 -11.96 -4.21 9.36
CA GLY A 107 -11.12 -4.75 10.43
C GLY A 107 -11.35 -6.25 10.71
N ILE A 108 -12.59 -6.73 10.62
CA ILE A 108 -12.87 -8.17 10.73
C ILE A 108 -12.25 -8.92 9.54
N GLY A 109 -12.38 -8.36 8.33
CA GLY A 109 -11.76 -8.92 7.13
C GLY A 109 -10.24 -9.04 7.24
N THR A 110 -9.57 -8.03 7.80
CA THR A 110 -8.12 -8.08 8.01
C THR A 110 -7.72 -9.13 9.04
N VAL A 111 -8.46 -9.27 10.14
CA VAL A 111 -8.25 -10.36 11.12
C VAL A 111 -8.37 -11.73 10.46
N VAL A 112 -9.43 -11.94 9.67
CA VAL A 112 -9.62 -13.19 8.92
C VAL A 112 -8.45 -13.42 7.96
N GLY A 113 -8.07 -12.42 7.18
CA GLY A 113 -6.91 -12.47 6.30
C GLY A 113 -5.63 -12.86 7.02
N GLY A 114 -5.39 -12.33 8.22
CA GLY A 114 -4.21 -12.64 9.04
C GLY A 114 -4.17 -14.10 9.49
N THR A 115 -5.32 -14.70 9.77
CA THR A 115 -5.41 -16.13 10.09
C THR A 115 -5.28 -17.03 8.84
N VAL A 116 -5.76 -16.59 7.68
CA VAL A 116 -5.75 -17.36 6.44
C VAL A 116 -4.40 -17.31 5.74
N ALA A 117 -3.69 -16.18 5.81
CA ALA A 117 -2.47 -15.94 5.04
C ALA A 117 -1.35 -16.97 5.33
N PRO A 118 -0.99 -17.31 6.59
CA PRO A 118 0.03 -18.32 6.85
C PRO A 118 -0.33 -19.70 6.27
N ARG A 119 -1.62 -20.08 6.36
CA ARG A 119 -2.13 -21.34 5.81
C ARG A 119 -2.08 -21.34 4.28
N ALA A 120 -2.44 -20.24 3.65
CA ALA A 120 -2.35 -20.08 2.20
C ALA A 120 -0.88 -20.17 1.74
N ILE A 121 0.02 -19.44 2.40
CA ILE A 121 1.47 -19.50 2.10
C ILE A 121 1.99 -20.93 2.23
N GLY A 122 1.65 -21.65 3.29
CA GLY A 122 2.08 -23.04 3.48
C GLY A 122 1.54 -24.02 2.44
N ARG A 123 0.37 -23.74 1.85
CA ARG A 123 -0.28 -24.64 0.87
C ARG A 123 0.06 -24.34 -0.58
N ILE A 124 0.05 -23.07 -0.97
CA ILE A 124 0.21 -22.64 -2.38
C ILE A 124 1.47 -21.81 -2.62
N GLY A 125 2.26 -21.55 -1.58
CA GLY A 125 3.49 -20.76 -1.62
C GLY A 125 3.26 -19.26 -1.54
N THR A 126 4.28 -18.53 -1.08
CA THR A 126 4.23 -17.07 -0.85
C THR A 126 3.81 -16.30 -2.10
N ARG A 127 4.36 -16.67 -3.25
CA ARG A 127 4.08 -16.02 -4.53
C ARG A 127 2.62 -16.16 -4.94
N SER A 128 2.06 -17.37 -4.88
CA SER A 128 0.66 -17.60 -5.27
C SER A 128 -0.29 -16.90 -4.31
N THR A 129 0.05 -16.84 -3.01
CA THR A 129 -0.72 -16.08 -2.01
C THR A 129 -0.71 -14.59 -2.30
N LEU A 130 0.43 -13.99 -2.68
CA LEU A 130 0.52 -12.59 -3.08
C LEU A 130 -0.41 -12.28 -4.27
N VAL A 131 -0.37 -13.11 -5.32
CA VAL A 131 -1.20 -12.90 -6.52
C VAL A 131 -2.68 -13.08 -6.20
N LEU A 132 -3.03 -14.10 -5.41
CA LEU A 132 -4.39 -14.35 -4.96
C LEU A 132 -4.92 -13.16 -4.15
N GLY A 133 -4.17 -12.72 -3.13
CA GLY A 133 -4.55 -11.59 -2.29
C GLY A 133 -4.75 -10.30 -3.10
N GLY A 134 -3.80 -9.97 -3.98
CA GLY A 134 -3.88 -8.78 -4.82
C GLY A 134 -5.04 -8.83 -5.83
N THR A 135 -5.34 -10.01 -6.37
CA THR A 135 -6.50 -10.22 -7.25
C THR A 135 -7.81 -10.04 -6.47
N VAL A 136 -7.92 -10.65 -5.28
CA VAL A 136 -9.08 -10.51 -4.40
C VAL A 136 -9.30 -9.04 -4.03
N GLN A 137 -8.23 -8.33 -3.63
CA GLN A 137 -8.31 -6.91 -3.31
C GLN A 137 -8.75 -6.09 -4.54
N THR A 138 -8.15 -6.34 -5.71
CA THR A 138 -8.53 -5.67 -6.97
C THR A 138 -10.01 -5.82 -7.28
N VAL A 139 -10.53 -7.06 -7.25
CA VAL A 139 -11.92 -7.35 -7.59
C VAL A 139 -12.86 -6.70 -6.59
N ALA A 140 -12.53 -6.78 -5.30
CA ALA A 140 -13.33 -6.17 -4.23
C ALA A 140 -13.36 -4.64 -4.37
N THR A 141 -12.23 -3.99 -4.64
CA THR A 141 -12.17 -2.55 -4.89
C THR A 141 -12.92 -2.16 -6.17
N ALA A 142 -12.76 -2.91 -7.26
CA ALA A 142 -13.44 -2.64 -8.53
C ALA A 142 -14.96 -2.75 -8.40
N ALA A 143 -15.47 -3.68 -7.60
CA ALA A 143 -16.90 -3.82 -7.35
C ALA A 143 -17.52 -2.55 -6.73
N LEU A 144 -16.74 -1.78 -5.95
CA LEU A 144 -17.20 -0.54 -5.32
C LEU A 144 -17.39 0.62 -6.31
N VAL A 145 -16.97 0.48 -7.58
CA VAL A 145 -17.28 1.44 -8.64
C VAL A 145 -18.80 1.54 -8.87
N GLY A 146 -19.53 0.45 -8.62
CA GLY A 146 -20.99 0.38 -8.79
C GLY A 146 -21.81 0.95 -7.64
N LEU A 147 -21.19 1.58 -6.63
CA LEU A 147 -21.93 2.23 -5.55
C LEU A 147 -22.79 3.38 -6.10
N GLY A 148 -24.10 3.32 -5.85
CA GLY A 148 -25.03 4.42 -6.11
C GLY A 148 -25.17 5.38 -4.93
N ASP A 149 -26.08 6.34 -5.04
CA ASP A 149 -26.18 7.45 -4.07
C ASP A 149 -27.11 7.16 -2.88
N ASP A 150 -27.67 5.96 -2.78
CA ASP A 150 -28.64 5.57 -1.77
C ASP A 150 -28.11 4.48 -0.82
N ARG A 151 -28.77 4.34 0.34
CA ARG A 151 -28.32 3.45 1.41
C ARG A 151 -28.45 1.96 1.08
N SER A 152 -29.16 1.59 0.00
CA SER A 152 -29.27 0.20 -0.43
C SER A 152 -27.91 -0.41 -0.80
N TRP A 153 -26.92 0.40 -1.15
CA TRP A 153 -25.56 -0.05 -1.50
C TRP A 153 -24.66 -0.38 -0.30
N MET A 154 -25.17 -0.25 0.93
CA MET A 154 -24.37 -0.52 2.13
C MET A 154 -23.85 -1.96 2.17
N TRP A 155 -24.65 -2.93 1.72
CA TRP A 155 -24.21 -4.34 1.69
C TRP A 155 -22.98 -4.51 0.80
N LEU A 156 -22.95 -3.84 -0.36
CA LEU A 156 -21.84 -3.93 -1.31
C LEU A 156 -20.58 -3.28 -0.73
N LEU A 157 -20.73 -2.13 -0.05
CA LEU A 157 -19.62 -1.49 0.65
C LEU A 157 -19.05 -2.41 1.75
N LEU A 158 -19.91 -2.98 2.59
CA LEU A 158 -19.47 -3.83 3.70
C LEU A 158 -18.84 -5.14 3.20
N THR A 159 -19.45 -5.81 2.22
CA THR A 159 -18.87 -7.03 1.64
C THR A 159 -17.58 -6.73 0.87
N GLY A 160 -17.56 -5.65 0.08
CA GLY A 160 -16.38 -5.23 -0.68
C GLY A 160 -15.20 -4.87 0.22
N THR A 161 -15.43 -4.08 1.26
CA THR A 161 -14.37 -3.72 2.23
C THR A 161 -13.92 -4.93 3.07
N PHE A 162 -14.82 -5.83 3.47
CA PHE A 162 -14.44 -7.08 4.12
C PHE A 162 -13.51 -7.94 3.26
N VAL A 163 -13.94 -8.24 2.03
CA VAL A 163 -13.19 -9.08 1.09
C VAL A 163 -11.88 -8.41 0.68
N GLY A 164 -11.92 -7.09 0.48
CA GLY A 164 -10.75 -6.24 0.25
C GLY A 164 -9.73 -6.36 1.38
N GLY A 165 -10.17 -6.25 2.64
CA GLY A 165 -9.32 -6.42 3.83
C GLY A 165 -8.67 -7.80 3.94
N VAL A 166 -9.41 -8.86 3.61
CA VAL A 166 -8.84 -10.22 3.53
C VAL A 166 -7.73 -10.27 2.48
N GLY A 167 -8.02 -9.82 1.25
CA GLY A 167 -7.06 -9.80 0.15
C GLY A 167 -5.81 -8.98 0.47
N ASN A 168 -6.01 -7.79 1.06
CA ASN A 168 -4.97 -6.88 1.49
C ASN A 168 -3.99 -7.56 2.47
N ILE A 169 -4.49 -8.24 3.50
CA ILE A 169 -3.63 -8.89 4.49
C ILE A 169 -2.90 -10.11 3.91
N LEU A 170 -3.51 -10.83 2.97
CA LEU A 170 -2.79 -11.88 2.23
C LEU A 170 -1.56 -11.31 1.51
N VAL A 171 -1.69 -10.12 0.91
CA VAL A 171 -0.57 -9.42 0.28
C VAL A 171 0.46 -8.97 1.31
N ILE A 172 0.05 -8.35 2.41
CA ILE A 172 0.95 -7.83 3.45
C ILE A 172 1.77 -8.96 4.10
N VAL A 173 1.13 -10.06 4.47
CA VAL A 173 1.84 -11.21 5.07
C VAL A 173 2.77 -11.85 4.05
N GLY A 174 2.33 -12.01 2.79
CA GLY A 174 3.18 -12.52 1.71
C GLY A 174 4.40 -11.63 1.44
N PHE A 175 4.21 -10.31 1.51
CA PHE A 175 5.29 -9.31 1.43
C PHE A 175 6.30 -9.51 2.56
N MET A 176 5.84 -9.62 3.81
CA MET A 176 6.72 -9.73 4.98
C MET A 176 7.55 -11.01 4.92
N VAL A 177 6.92 -12.12 4.54
CA VAL A 177 7.62 -13.39 4.33
C VAL A 177 8.64 -13.26 3.20
N THR A 178 8.29 -12.64 2.08
CA THR A 178 9.21 -12.46 0.95
C THR A 178 10.40 -11.57 1.30
N ALA A 179 10.18 -10.52 2.10
CA ALA A 179 11.20 -9.57 2.52
C ALA A 179 12.22 -10.19 3.50
N THR A 180 11.81 -11.21 4.27
CA THR A 180 12.63 -11.83 5.32
C THR A 180 13.21 -13.18 4.93
N THR A 181 12.63 -13.85 3.91
CA THR A 181 13.07 -15.19 3.48
C THR A 181 14.51 -15.17 2.93
N GLY A 182 15.35 -16.08 3.42
CA GLY A 182 16.73 -16.26 2.94
C GLY A 182 17.74 -15.30 3.56
N LEU A 183 17.35 -14.62 4.65
CA LEU A 183 18.26 -13.86 5.51
C LEU A 183 18.67 -14.69 6.74
N PRO A 184 19.92 -14.55 7.23
CA PRO A 184 20.34 -15.09 8.52
C PRO A 184 19.43 -14.59 9.65
N ASP A 185 19.19 -15.41 10.67
CA ASP A 185 18.27 -15.08 11.79
C ASP A 185 18.62 -13.75 12.47
N ARG A 186 19.92 -13.44 12.60
CA ARG A 186 20.42 -12.17 13.16
C ARG A 186 20.04 -10.92 12.34
N GLU A 187 19.70 -11.09 11.06
CA GLU A 187 19.38 -10.01 10.11
C GLU A 187 17.86 -9.88 9.87
N GLN A 188 17.05 -10.88 10.28
CA GLN A 188 15.59 -10.88 10.09
C GLN A 188 14.90 -9.76 10.87
N GLY A 189 15.35 -9.47 12.10
CA GLY A 189 14.80 -8.38 12.91
C GLY A 189 15.02 -7.01 12.26
N LEU A 190 16.22 -6.77 11.73
CA LEU A 190 16.55 -5.56 11.00
C LEU A 190 15.74 -5.43 9.71
N ALA A 191 15.63 -6.52 8.93
CA ALA A 191 14.85 -6.54 7.69
C ALA A 191 13.35 -6.29 7.94
N THR A 192 12.79 -6.89 8.99
CA THR A 192 11.41 -6.66 9.41
C THR A 192 11.22 -5.21 9.84
N GLY A 193 12.14 -4.65 10.63
CA GLY A 193 12.12 -3.25 11.03
C GLY A 193 12.13 -2.29 9.85
N LEU A 194 13.00 -2.53 8.87
CA LEU A 194 13.08 -1.73 7.62
C LEU A 194 11.81 -1.85 6.78
N ALA A 195 11.26 -3.06 6.67
CA ALA A 195 10.00 -3.31 5.97
C ALA A 195 8.85 -2.53 6.64
N THR A 196 8.72 -2.60 7.96
CA THR A 196 7.70 -1.85 8.72
C THR A 196 7.90 -0.34 8.59
N MET A 197 9.13 0.18 8.64
CA MET A 197 9.39 1.61 8.40
C MET A 197 8.95 2.02 7.00
N THR A 198 9.29 1.22 5.98
CA THR A 198 8.88 1.43 4.59
C THR A 198 7.35 1.47 4.47
N GLN A 199 6.65 0.57 5.17
CA GLN A 199 5.19 0.60 5.24
C GLN A 199 4.68 1.90 5.87
N GLN A 200 5.23 2.31 7.01
CA GLN A 200 4.78 3.51 7.72
C GLN A 200 4.92 4.77 6.87
N ILE A 201 6.03 4.87 6.13
CA ILE A 201 6.28 5.90 5.15
C ILE A 201 5.18 5.91 4.09
N VAL A 202 4.88 4.75 3.53
CA VAL A 202 3.91 4.59 2.42
C VAL A 202 2.49 4.85 2.88
N ILE A 203 2.11 4.43 4.09
CA ILE A 203 0.83 4.78 4.72
C ILE A 203 0.72 6.30 4.85
N THR A 204 1.81 6.96 5.26
CA THR A 204 1.83 8.42 5.45
C THR A 204 1.77 9.18 4.12
N MET A 205 2.44 8.67 3.08
CA MET A 205 2.39 9.23 1.72
C MET A 205 1.10 8.88 0.96
N GLY A 206 0.43 7.79 1.34
CA GLY A 206 -0.62 7.21 0.53
C GLY A 206 -1.88 8.04 0.49
N THR A 207 -2.30 8.59 1.64
CA THR A 207 -3.49 9.43 1.73
C THR A 207 -3.39 10.70 0.88
N PRO A 208 -2.29 11.49 0.92
CA PRO A 208 -2.23 12.72 0.13
C PRO A 208 -1.94 12.48 -1.36
N VAL A 209 -1.08 11.52 -1.74
CA VAL A 209 -0.82 11.16 -3.16
C VAL A 209 -2.10 10.70 -3.83
N MET A 210 -2.93 9.94 -3.13
CA MET A 210 -4.14 9.38 -3.72
C MET A 210 -5.34 10.29 -3.53
N SER A 211 -5.41 11.10 -2.47
CA SER A 211 -6.31 12.26 -2.39
C SER A 211 -6.10 13.17 -3.59
N ALA A 212 -4.85 13.40 -3.97
CA ALA A 212 -4.48 14.14 -5.14
C ALA A 212 -4.80 13.48 -6.48
N VAL A 213 -4.54 12.18 -6.64
CA VAL A 213 -4.94 11.44 -7.86
C VAL A 213 -6.46 11.42 -7.98
N ALA A 214 -7.17 11.23 -6.86
CA ALA A 214 -8.63 11.32 -6.80
C ALA A 214 -9.12 12.75 -7.08
N THR A 215 -8.44 13.79 -6.58
CA THR A 215 -8.76 15.21 -6.80
C THR A 215 -8.46 15.65 -8.23
N ALA A 216 -7.37 15.15 -8.82
CA ALA A 216 -7.05 15.36 -10.23
C ALA A 216 -8.05 14.66 -11.16
N ALA A 217 -8.72 13.60 -10.68
CA ALA A 217 -9.82 12.96 -11.37
C ALA A 217 -11.19 13.66 -11.15
N LEU A 218 -11.27 14.72 -10.34
CA LEU A 218 -12.52 15.33 -9.93
C LEU A 218 -12.84 16.62 -10.70
N THR A 219 -13.37 16.42 -11.91
CA THR A 219 -14.52 17.18 -12.41
C THR A 219 -15.81 16.34 -12.32
N GLY A 220 -15.89 15.46 -11.30
CA GLY A 220 -16.86 14.35 -11.12
C GLY A 220 -16.20 13.01 -11.51
N ALA A 221 -16.21 11.90 -10.77
CA ALA A 221 -17.10 11.33 -9.77
C ALA A 221 -16.30 10.28 -8.96
N GLY A 222 -16.73 9.90 -7.75
CA GLY A 222 -16.05 8.90 -6.90
C GLY A 222 -15.71 7.56 -7.60
N ALA A 223 -16.51 7.18 -8.60
CA ALA A 223 -16.27 6.01 -9.45
C ALA A 223 -14.91 6.03 -10.19
N ALA A 224 -14.46 7.19 -10.68
CA ALA A 224 -13.17 7.32 -11.37
C ALA A 224 -11.99 7.08 -10.42
N GLY A 225 -12.05 7.63 -9.21
CA GLY A 225 -11.03 7.40 -8.18
C GLY A 225 -10.94 5.94 -7.76
N ILE A 226 -12.08 5.27 -7.59
CA ILE A 226 -12.13 3.82 -7.27
C ILE A 226 -11.56 2.99 -8.43
N ALA A 227 -11.90 3.32 -9.68
CA ALA A 227 -11.40 2.62 -10.86
C ALA A 227 -9.88 2.76 -11.02
N VAL A 228 -9.33 3.97 -10.82
CA VAL A 228 -7.89 4.22 -10.82
C VAL A 228 -7.20 3.42 -9.70
N ASN A 229 -7.77 3.41 -8.50
CA ASN A 229 -7.24 2.66 -7.38
C ASN A 229 -7.19 1.15 -7.69
N ALA A 230 -8.29 0.58 -8.21
CA ALA A 230 -8.34 -0.81 -8.66
C ALA A 230 -7.32 -1.11 -9.77
N ALA A 231 -7.12 -0.20 -10.73
CA ALA A 231 -6.13 -0.34 -11.79
C ALA A 231 -4.69 -0.37 -11.25
N ILE A 232 -4.38 0.45 -10.24
CA ILE A 232 -3.07 0.46 -9.58
C ILE A 232 -2.82 -0.87 -8.85
N VAL A 233 -3.80 -1.40 -8.10
CA VAL A 233 -3.70 -2.72 -7.45
C VAL A 233 -3.45 -3.81 -8.50
N LEU A 234 -4.22 -3.79 -9.60
CA LEU A 234 -4.10 -4.77 -10.67
C LEU A 234 -2.72 -4.73 -11.34
N ALA A 235 -2.23 -3.53 -11.66
CA ALA A 235 -0.92 -3.32 -12.27
C ALA A 235 0.19 -3.80 -11.34
N GLY A 236 0.13 -3.47 -10.05
CA GLY A 236 1.06 -3.95 -9.03
C GLY A 236 1.05 -5.48 -8.89
N THR A 237 -0.14 -6.07 -8.83
CA THR A 237 -0.33 -7.52 -8.73
C THR A 237 0.24 -8.23 -9.95
N ARG A 238 -0.03 -7.72 -11.16
CA ARG A 238 0.51 -8.28 -12.41
C ARG A 238 2.03 -8.14 -12.50
N ALA A 239 2.58 -6.99 -12.13
CA ALA A 239 4.02 -6.78 -12.07
C ALA A 239 4.67 -7.78 -11.12
N ALA A 240 4.18 -7.89 -9.89
CA ALA A 240 4.65 -8.88 -8.92
C ALA A 240 4.54 -10.31 -9.47
N ALA A 241 3.41 -10.67 -10.09
CA ALA A 241 3.20 -11.98 -10.68
C ALA A 241 4.20 -12.29 -11.81
N LEU A 242 4.47 -11.35 -12.72
CA LEU A 242 5.37 -11.54 -13.86
C LEU A 242 6.84 -11.60 -13.44
N PHE A 243 7.26 -10.72 -12.53
CA PHE A 243 8.67 -10.65 -12.13
C PHE A 243 9.08 -11.74 -11.13
N LEU A 244 8.16 -12.21 -10.30
CA LEU A 244 8.37 -13.41 -9.46
C LEU A 244 8.32 -14.72 -10.27
N ARG A 245 7.91 -14.68 -11.55
CA ARG A 245 7.93 -15.81 -12.51
C ARG A 245 9.34 -16.06 -13.05
N GLY A 246 10.17 -15.01 -13.16
CA GLY A 246 11.54 -15.09 -13.66
C GLY A 246 12.59 -15.48 -12.61
N ALA A 247 12.21 -15.58 -11.33
CA ALA A 247 13.07 -16.11 -10.28
C ALA A 247 12.83 -17.64 -10.18
N ALA A 248 13.46 -18.40 -11.07
CA ALA A 248 13.50 -19.86 -10.93
C ALA A 248 14.16 -20.21 -9.58
N PRO A 249 13.70 -21.26 -8.88
CA PRO A 249 14.35 -21.70 -7.64
C PRO A 249 15.79 -22.08 -7.96
N ALA A 250 16.74 -21.52 -7.20
CA ALA A 250 18.10 -22.05 -7.18
C ALA A 250 18.00 -23.52 -6.78
N SER A 251 18.34 -24.41 -7.72
CA SER A 251 18.44 -25.85 -7.49
C SER A 251 19.32 -26.09 -6.27
N ARG A 252 18.78 -26.80 -5.28
CA ARG A 252 19.58 -27.44 -4.23
C ARG A 252 20.34 -28.63 -4.82
#